data_AF-A0A6A4F362-F1
#
_entry.id   AF-A0A6A4F362-F1
#
_cell.length_a   1.000
_cell.length_b   1.000
_cell.length_c   1.000
_cell.angle_alpha   90.00
_cell.angle_beta   90.00
_cell.angle_gamma   90.00
#
_symmetry.space_group_name_H-M   'P 1'
#
loop_
_entity.id
_entity.type
_entity.pdbx_description
1 polymer ?
#
loop_
_entity_poly.entity_id
_entity_poly.type
_entity_poly.pdbx_seq_one_letter_code
_entity_poly.pdbx_strand_id
1 'polypeptide(L)'
;MYAAEFRWRAVVLHYAYGVPCERVGRIFGISGRTVLRWYQQFKSEGHVMPGKRAKKTRQPPHVQRFVADYVKVHPCFYVEELQAALRQRFGAGTSGFSASALLRLLKFDLGLSRKVLERMAREAVSREIPERSEGTKL
;
A
#
# COMPACT_ATOMS: atom_id res chain seq x y z
N MET A 1 -4.61 -13.58 -18.96
CA MET A 1 -5.84 -13.12 -18.27
C MET A 1 -6.93 -13.00 -19.33
N TYR A 2 -8.10 -13.66 -19.18
CA TYR A 2 -9.13 -13.64 -20.21
C TYR A 2 -9.75 -12.25 -20.38
N ALA A 3 -10.02 -11.88 -21.64
CA ALA A 3 -10.67 -10.63 -22.03
C ALA A 3 -12.09 -10.51 -21.45
N ALA A 4 -12.58 -9.28 -21.25
CA ALA A 4 -13.89 -9.02 -20.66
C ALA A 4 -15.03 -9.67 -21.45
N GLU A 5 -15.03 -9.49 -22.77
CA GLU A 5 -16.00 -10.10 -23.70
C GLU A 5 -16.12 -11.61 -23.54
N PHE A 6 -14.97 -12.28 -23.39
CA PHE A 6 -14.91 -13.73 -23.23
C PHE A 6 -15.60 -14.18 -21.93
N ARG A 7 -15.38 -13.44 -20.84
CA ARG A 7 -16.03 -13.72 -19.54
C ARG A 7 -17.51 -13.44 -19.58
N TRP A 8 -17.92 -12.33 -20.23
CA TRP A 8 -19.32 -11.98 -20.40
C TRP A 8 -20.07 -13.07 -21.16
N ARG A 9 -19.52 -13.57 -22.27
CA ARG A 9 -20.13 -14.69 -23.01
C ARG A 9 -20.30 -15.92 -22.12
N ALA A 10 -19.28 -16.31 -21.38
CA ALA A 10 -19.37 -17.46 -20.46
C ALA A 10 -20.42 -17.26 -19.36
N VAL A 11 -20.49 -16.07 -18.75
CA VAL A 11 -21.48 -15.75 -17.71
C VAL A 11 -22.89 -15.67 -18.27
N VAL A 12 -23.08 -15.09 -19.46
CA VAL A 12 -24.38 -15.01 -20.15
C VAL A 12 -24.91 -16.40 -20.46
N LEU A 13 -24.08 -17.31 -20.99
CA LEU A 13 -24.49 -18.71 -21.21
C LEU A 13 -24.94 -19.39 -19.92
N HIS A 14 -24.26 -19.14 -18.81
CA HIS A 14 -24.67 -19.72 -17.53
C HIS A 14 -25.95 -19.06 -16.96
N TYR A 15 -26.00 -17.74 -16.92
CA TYR A 15 -27.03 -16.97 -16.23
C TYR A 15 -28.32 -16.82 -17.04
N ALA A 16 -28.23 -16.45 -18.32
CA ALA A 16 -29.41 -16.21 -19.16
C ALA A 16 -29.97 -17.50 -19.77
N TYR A 17 -29.08 -18.42 -20.15
CA TYR A 17 -29.46 -19.67 -20.83
C TYR A 17 -29.47 -20.89 -19.91
N GLY A 18 -29.16 -20.73 -18.62
CA GLY A 18 -29.20 -21.82 -17.63
C GLY A 18 -28.19 -22.95 -17.87
N VAL A 19 -27.15 -22.72 -18.68
CA VAL A 19 -26.19 -23.78 -19.04
C VAL A 19 -25.28 -24.06 -17.84
N PRO A 20 -25.09 -25.33 -17.41
CA PRO A 20 -24.22 -25.64 -16.28
C PRO A 20 -22.78 -25.18 -16.49
N CYS A 21 -22.12 -24.69 -15.43
CA CYS A 21 -20.75 -24.16 -15.48
C CYS A 21 -19.74 -25.15 -16.11
N GLU A 22 -19.88 -26.45 -15.86
CA GLU A 22 -19.02 -27.49 -16.46
C GLU A 22 -19.20 -27.63 -17.98
N ARG A 23 -20.41 -27.37 -18.48
CA ARG A 23 -20.70 -27.39 -19.92
C ARG A 23 -20.19 -26.12 -20.59
N VAL A 24 -20.40 -24.95 -19.96
CA VAL A 24 -19.80 -23.69 -20.41
C VAL A 24 -18.26 -23.81 -20.43
N GLY A 25 -17.67 -24.39 -19.38
CA GLY A 25 -16.24 -24.64 -19.32
C GLY A 25 -15.73 -25.44 -20.52
N ARG A 26 -16.41 -26.54 -20.87
CA ARG A 26 -16.07 -27.35 -22.05
C ARG A 26 -16.19 -26.59 -23.37
N ILE A 27 -17.22 -25.76 -23.55
CA ILE A 27 -17.41 -24.94 -24.77
C ILE A 27 -16.28 -23.93 -24.94
N PHE A 28 -15.87 -23.29 -23.84
CA PHE A 28 -14.87 -22.22 -23.86
C PHE A 28 -13.44 -22.71 -23.59
N GLY A 29 -13.22 -24.01 -23.38
CA GLY A 29 -11.90 -24.58 -23.06
C GLY A 29 -11.34 -24.14 -21.71
N ILE A 30 -12.21 -23.86 -20.72
CA ILE A 30 -11.84 -23.43 -19.37
C ILE A 30 -12.48 -24.31 -18.30
N SER A 31 -11.96 -24.28 -17.07
CA SER A 31 -12.57 -25.06 -15.99
C SER A 31 -13.96 -24.50 -15.61
N GLY A 32 -14.91 -25.38 -15.26
CA GLY A 32 -16.22 -24.95 -14.74
C GLY A 32 -16.11 -24.10 -13.47
N ARG A 33 -15.09 -24.35 -12.64
CA ARG A 33 -14.74 -23.51 -11.48
C ARG A 33 -14.40 -22.06 -11.88
N THR A 34 -13.77 -21.85 -13.03
CA THR A 34 -13.47 -20.51 -13.56
C THR A 34 -14.76 -19.77 -13.91
N VAL A 35 -15.69 -20.45 -14.60
CA VAL A 35 -17.02 -19.90 -14.93
C VAL A 35 -17.79 -19.56 -13.66
N LEU A 36 -17.79 -20.45 -12.68
CA LEU A 36 -18.45 -20.24 -11.39
C LEU A 36 -17.91 -19.00 -10.66
N ARG A 37 -16.58 -18.80 -10.64
CA ARG A 37 -15.97 -17.60 -10.03
C ARG A 37 -16.41 -16.32 -10.74
N TRP A 38 -16.49 -16.32 -12.08
CA TRP A 38 -16.96 -15.14 -12.83
C TRP A 38 -18.44 -14.88 -12.58
N TYR A 39 -19.25 -15.93 -12.49
CA TYR A 39 -20.66 -15.80 -12.16
C TYR A 39 -20.87 -15.24 -10.75
N GLN A 40 -20.12 -15.73 -9.76
CA GLN A 40 -20.16 -15.19 -8.39
C GLN A 40 -19.74 -13.72 -8.34
N GLN A 41 -18.68 -13.36 -9.05
CA GLN A 41 -18.24 -11.96 -9.20
C GLN A 41 -19.35 -11.08 -9.80
N PHE A 42 -20.00 -11.57 -10.87
CA PHE A 42 -21.10 -10.87 -11.50
C PHE A 42 -22.29 -10.70 -10.53
N LYS A 43 -22.62 -11.72 -9.74
CA LYS A 43 -23.71 -11.64 -8.74
C LYS A 43 -23.40 -10.67 -7.61
N SER A 44 -22.13 -10.49 -7.22
CA SER A 44 -21.74 -9.60 -6.13
C SER A 44 -21.48 -8.16 -6.58
N GLU A 45 -20.82 -7.95 -7.73
CA GLU A 45 -20.36 -6.63 -8.18
C GLU A 45 -21.10 -6.11 -9.42
N GLY A 46 -21.92 -6.94 -10.07
CA GLY A 46 -22.57 -6.61 -11.35
C GLY A 46 -21.62 -6.65 -12.56
N HIS A 47 -20.37 -7.07 -12.37
CA HIS A 47 -19.35 -7.05 -13.42
C HIS A 47 -18.46 -8.31 -13.40
N VAL A 48 -17.99 -8.77 -14.58
CA VAL A 48 -17.20 -10.01 -14.72
C VAL A 48 -15.68 -9.82 -14.59
N MET A 49 -15.21 -8.58 -14.67
CA MET A 49 -13.82 -8.23 -14.39
C MET A 49 -13.68 -7.86 -12.92
N PRO A 50 -12.61 -8.32 -12.26
CA PRO A 50 -12.32 -7.88 -10.90
C PRO A 50 -12.12 -6.37 -10.90
N GLY A 51 -12.76 -5.69 -9.94
CA GLY A 51 -12.47 -4.29 -9.68
C GLY A 51 -10.99 -4.06 -9.32
N LYS A 52 -10.58 -2.79 -9.30
CA LYS A 52 -9.28 -2.43 -8.70
C LYS A 52 -9.33 -2.89 -7.24
N ARG A 53 -8.48 -3.83 -6.86
CA ARG A 53 -8.31 -4.20 -5.44
C ARG A 53 -8.09 -2.90 -4.69
N ALA A 54 -8.96 -2.61 -3.72
CA ALA A 54 -8.73 -1.51 -2.81
C ALA A 54 -7.30 -1.66 -2.29
N LYS A 55 -6.46 -0.65 -2.54
CA LYS A 55 -5.15 -0.59 -1.89
C LYS A 55 -5.51 -0.51 -0.40
N LYS A 56 -5.32 -1.61 0.33
CA LYS A 56 -5.39 -1.55 1.79
C LYS A 56 -4.37 -0.49 2.19
N THR A 57 -4.85 0.68 2.60
CA THR A 57 -4.01 1.72 3.17
C THR A 57 -3.34 1.07 4.37
N ARG A 58 -2.06 0.73 4.24
CA ARG A 58 -1.40 -0.16 5.21
C ARG A 58 -1.30 0.49 6.58
N GLN A 59 -1.32 1.82 6.62
CA GLN A 59 -1.36 2.60 7.83
C GLN A 59 -2.49 3.64 7.77
N PRO A 60 -3.21 3.85 8.89
CA PRO A 60 -4.22 4.91 8.98
C PRO A 60 -3.64 6.30 8.64
N PRO A 61 -4.45 7.24 8.11
CA PRO A 61 -3.99 8.59 7.77
C PRO A 61 -3.34 9.35 8.93
N HIS A 62 -3.81 9.14 10.17
CA HIS A 62 -3.23 9.79 11.34
C HIS A 62 -1.80 9.31 11.66
N VAL A 63 -1.49 8.04 11.41
CA VAL A 63 -0.12 7.50 11.55
C VAL A 63 0.79 8.11 10.49
N GLN A 64 0.33 8.19 9.25
CA GLN A 64 1.09 8.79 8.15
C GLN A 64 1.44 10.25 8.45
N ARG A 65 0.46 11.03 8.94
CA ARG A 65 0.67 12.43 9.33
C ARG A 65 1.71 12.56 10.43
N PHE A 66 1.62 11.73 11.47
CA PHE A 66 2.62 11.72 12.53
C PHE A 66 4.03 11.42 12.01
N VAL A 67 4.20 10.41 11.16
CA VAL A 67 5.51 10.08 10.59
C VAL A 67 6.04 11.22 9.72
N ALA A 68 5.18 11.84 8.92
CA ALA A 68 5.57 12.99 8.10
C ALA A 68 6.05 14.17 8.94
N ASP A 69 5.38 14.46 10.05
CA ASP A 69 5.76 15.52 10.97
C ASP A 69 7.04 15.17 11.75
N TYR A 70 7.17 13.92 12.20
CA TYR A 70 8.37 13.43 12.89
C TYR A 70 9.63 13.57 12.04
N VAL A 71 9.59 13.17 10.76
CA VAL A 71 10.75 13.22 9.85
C VAL A 71 11.17 14.67 9.55
N LYS A 72 10.25 15.63 9.58
CA LYS A 72 10.59 17.05 9.40
C LYS A 72 11.35 17.62 10.59
N VAL A 73 10.98 17.22 11.80
CA VAL A 73 11.63 17.66 13.05
C VAL A 73 12.95 16.91 13.26
N HIS A 74 13.02 15.64 12.87
CA HIS A 74 14.18 14.77 13.01
C HIS A 74 14.63 14.26 11.63
N PRO A 75 15.34 15.08 10.84
CA PRO A 75 15.78 14.69 9.49
C PRO A 75 16.88 13.61 9.49
N CYS A 76 17.62 13.47 10.59
CA CYS A 76 18.70 12.48 10.79
C CYS A 76 18.31 11.35 11.75
N PHE A 77 17.10 10.79 11.59
CA PHE A 77 16.57 9.74 12.47
C PHE A 77 17.01 8.33 12.07
N TYR A 78 17.08 7.42 13.05
CA TYR A 78 17.16 5.98 12.81
C TYR A 78 15.77 5.32 12.76
N VAL A 79 15.64 4.21 12.02
CA VAL A 79 14.34 3.52 11.86
C VAL A 79 13.80 3.02 13.20
N GLU A 80 14.70 2.62 14.09
CA GLU A 80 14.45 2.15 15.45
C GLU A 80 13.86 3.25 16.33
N GLU A 81 14.34 4.49 16.19
CA GLU A 81 13.80 5.67 16.90
C GLU A 81 12.39 5.98 16.43
N LEU A 82 12.18 5.99 15.10
CA LEU A 82 10.84 6.17 14.53
C LEU A 82 9.89 5.06 15.00
N GLN A 83 10.37 3.82 15.08
CA GLN A 83 9.60 2.69 15.59
C GLN A 83 9.25 2.86 17.08
N ALA A 84 10.19 3.32 17.90
CA ALA A 84 9.96 3.60 19.31
C ALA A 84 8.93 4.73 19.51
N ALA A 85 9.07 5.83 18.78
CA ALA A 85 8.14 6.96 18.82
C ALA A 85 6.72 6.55 18.40
N LEU A 86 6.58 5.71 17.38
CA LEU A 86 5.30 5.17 16.94
C LEU A 86 4.66 4.25 17.98
N ARG A 87 5.43 3.38 18.62
CA ARG A 87 4.94 2.50 19.69
C ARG A 87 4.55 3.28 20.94
N GLN A 88 5.28 4.34 21.26
CA GLN A 88 4.95 5.23 22.37
C GLN A 88 3.62 5.96 22.13
N ARG A 89 3.38 6.44 20.90
CA ARG A 89 2.19 7.24 20.57
C ARG A 89 0.94 6.42 20.26
N PHE A 90 1.09 5.27 19.61
CA PHE A 90 -0.04 4.44 19.12
C PHE A 90 -0.12 3.06 19.80
N GLY A 91 0.66 2.85 20.86
CA GLY A 91 0.70 1.60 21.63
C GLY A 91 1.60 0.51 21.00
N ALA A 92 2.23 -0.29 21.88
CA ALA A 92 3.15 -1.37 21.49
C ALA A 92 2.45 -2.57 20.80
N GLY A 93 1.14 -2.73 20.99
CA GLY A 93 0.34 -3.81 20.41
C GLY A 93 -0.09 -3.59 18.95
N THR A 94 0.22 -2.42 18.37
CA THR A 94 -0.21 -2.08 17.01
C THR A 94 0.67 -2.79 15.98
N SER A 95 0.09 -3.78 15.30
CA SER A 95 0.73 -4.48 14.20
C SER A 95 1.02 -3.52 13.03
N GLY A 96 2.18 -3.65 12.38
CA GLY A 96 2.54 -2.82 11.22
C GLY A 96 3.67 -1.81 11.41
N PHE A 97 4.33 -1.77 12.57
CA PHE A 97 5.50 -0.92 12.83
C PHE A 97 6.85 -1.67 12.73
N SER A 98 6.94 -2.75 11.95
CA SER A 98 8.26 -3.35 11.69
C SER A 98 9.11 -2.42 10.83
N ALA A 99 10.44 -2.50 10.94
CA ALA A 99 11.37 -1.71 10.14
C ALA A 99 11.03 -1.73 8.63
N SER A 100 10.71 -2.91 8.08
CA SER A 100 10.32 -3.05 6.67
C SER A 100 8.96 -2.42 6.34
N ALA A 101 8.04 -2.32 7.28
CA ALA A 101 6.78 -1.61 7.10
C ALA A 101 7.00 -0.09 7.13
N LEU A 102 7.84 0.41 8.03
CA LEU A 102 8.20 1.82 8.11
C LEU A 102 8.95 2.31 6.88
N LEU A 103 9.93 1.55 6.38
CA LEU A 103 10.64 1.89 5.15
C LEU A 103 9.71 1.93 3.93
N ARG A 104 8.71 1.03 3.89
CA ARG A 104 7.68 1.05 2.84
C ARG A 104 6.76 2.26 2.99
N LEU A 105 6.34 2.60 4.20
CA LEU A 105 5.54 3.78 4.50
C LEU A 105 6.24 5.06 4.03
N LEU A 106 7.51 5.23 4.41
CA LEU A 106 8.33 6.36 4.01
C LEU A 106 8.41 6.47 2.48
N LYS A 107 8.72 5.36 1.80
CA LYS A 107 8.95 5.37 0.35
C LYS A 107 7.67 5.49 -0.48
N PHE A 108 6.65 4.69 -0.17
CA PHE A 108 5.48 4.50 -1.04
C PHE A 108 4.27 5.33 -0.64
N ASP A 109 4.05 5.54 0.66
CA ASP A 109 2.90 6.30 1.13
C ASP A 109 3.25 7.79 1.30
N LEU A 110 4.46 8.10 1.78
CA LEU A 110 4.93 9.48 1.99
C LEU A 110 5.81 10.03 0.86
N GLY A 111 6.24 9.20 -0.09
CA GLY A 111 7.10 9.62 -1.20
C GLY A 111 8.51 10.08 -0.80
N LEU A 112 8.94 9.79 0.43
CA LEU A 112 10.26 10.11 0.95
C LEU A 112 11.28 9.10 0.42
N SER A 113 11.72 9.34 -0.82
CA SER A 113 12.79 8.54 -1.42
C SER A 113 14.10 8.70 -0.65
N ARG A 114 15.01 7.74 -0.82
CA ARG A 114 16.36 7.79 -0.25
C ARG A 114 17.06 9.12 -0.50
N LYS A 115 16.99 9.63 -1.74
CA LYS A 115 17.59 10.91 -2.13
C LYS A 115 17.00 12.10 -1.37
N VAL A 116 15.70 12.07 -1.07
CA VAL A 116 15.03 13.12 -0.30
C VAL A 116 15.48 13.07 1.15
N LEU A 117 15.52 11.88 1.76
CA LEU A 117 16.02 11.68 3.12
C LEU A 117 17.49 12.12 3.25
N GLU A 118 18.37 11.70 2.34
CA GLU A 118 19.79 12.08 2.33
C GLU A 118 19.99 13.59 2.09
N ARG A 119 19.16 14.22 1.25
CA ARG A 119 19.18 15.68 1.08
C ARG A 119 18.78 16.40 2.37
N MET A 120 17.68 15.98 3.02
CA MET A 120 17.24 16.58 4.28
C MET A 120 18.28 16.42 5.39
N ALA A 121 18.91 15.25 5.50
CA ALA A 121 19.98 15.02 6.46
C ALA A 121 21.18 15.95 6.21
N ARG A 122 21.61 16.11 4.95
CA ARG A 122 22.69 17.06 4.60
C ARG A 122 22.34 18.50 4.95
N GLU A 123 21.14 18.95 4.59
CA GLU A 123 20.68 20.32 4.87
C GLU A 123 20.59 20.60 6.37
N ALA A 124 20.18 19.61 7.17
CA ALA A 124 20.14 19.73 8.63
C ALA A 124 21.54 19.83 9.23
N VAL A 125 22.46 18.95 8.83
CA VAL A 125 23.85 18.97 9.29
C VAL A 125 24.53 20.30 8.93
N SER A 126 24.29 20.84 7.73
CA SER A 126 24.84 22.15 7.34
C SER A 126 24.32 23.31 8.19
N ARG A 127 23.13 23.20 8.79
CA ARG A 127 22.55 24.23 9.67
C ARG A 127 23.07 24.17 11.10
N GLU A 128 23.55 23.03 11.57
CA GLU A 128 24.15 22.90 12.92
C GLU A 128 25.60 23.42 12.97
N ILE A 129 26.30 23.47 11.84
CA ILE A 129 27.70 23.92 11.74
C ILE A 129 27.90 25.43 12.03
N PRO A 130 27.03 26.39 11.61
CA PRO A 130 27.23 27.81 11.92
C PRO A 130 27.04 28.20 13.40
N GLU A 131 26.27 27.45 14.20
CA GLU A 131 26.06 27.81 15.62
C GLU A 131 27.26 27.51 16.52
N ARG A 132 28.19 26.64 16.09
CA ARG A 132 29.34 26.24 16.91
C ARG A 132 30.55 27.19 16.80
N SER A 133 30.54 28.15 15.89
CA SER A 133 31.68 29.04 15.65
C SER A 133 31.65 30.40 16.37
N GLU A 134 30.60 30.73 17.12
CA GLU A 134 30.49 32.04 17.81
C GLU A 134 30.70 31.99 19.34
N GLY A 135 31.22 30.90 19.88
CA GLY A 135 31.27 30.67 21.33
C GLY A 135 32.65 30.56 21.98
N THR A 136 33.73 31.14 21.41
CA THR A 136 35.01 31.27 22.17
C THR A 136 35.91 32.37 21.61
N LYS A 137 35.62 33.63 21.96
CA LYS A 137 36.66 34.66 22.11
C LYS A 137 36.32 35.56 23.30
N LEU A 138 37.34 35.69 24.16
CA LEU A 138 37.48 36.46 25.39
C LEU A 138 36.94 35.79 26.65
#